data_AF-A0A4P7AJ80-F1
#
_entry.id   AF-A0A4P7AJ80-F1
#
_cell.length_a   1.000
_cell.length_b   1.000
_cell.length_c   1.000
_cell.angle_alpha   90.00
_cell.angle_beta   90.00
_cell.angle_gamma   90.00
#
_symmetry.space_group_name_H-M   'P 1'
#
loop_
_entity.id
_entity.type
_entity.pdbx_description
1 polymer ?
#
loop_
_entity_poly.entity_id
_entity_poly.type
_entity_poly.pdbx_seq_one_letter_code
_entity_poly.pdbx_strand_id
1 'polypeptide(L)'
;MSYYYRHEFQFSDHAIKRIKQRLNLSGKDIWELKEQVLDLIENSTRCFETSKTIYIHTGKGNIFFVINKINKLIITTTPISAQKELELVSYDSW
;
A
#
# COMPACT_ATOMS: atom_id res chain seq x y z
N MET A 1 -7.67 0.81 19.39
CA MET A 1 -8.35 0.66 18.08
C MET A 1 -8.66 -0.81 17.86
N SER A 2 -9.89 -1.11 17.43
CA SER A 2 -10.48 -2.46 17.45
C SER A 2 -9.86 -3.41 16.42
N TYR A 3 -9.58 -4.66 16.84
CA TYR A 3 -9.02 -5.78 16.08
C TYR A 3 -9.72 -6.04 14.71
N TYR A 4 -10.98 -5.58 14.58
CA TYR A 4 -11.78 -5.70 13.35
C TYR A 4 -11.34 -4.79 12.19
N TYR A 5 -10.61 -3.70 12.44
CA TYR A 5 -10.18 -2.77 11.38
C TYR A 5 -9.00 -3.31 10.54
N ARG A 6 -8.22 -4.25 11.11
CA ARG A 6 -7.08 -4.89 10.44
C ARG A 6 -7.47 -5.73 9.22
N HIS A 7 -8.69 -6.25 9.16
CA HIS A 7 -9.10 -7.25 8.16
C HIS A 7 -9.90 -6.68 6.99
N GLU A 8 -10.05 -5.36 6.87
CA GLU A 8 -10.80 -4.77 5.75
C GLU A 8 -10.00 -4.74 4.45
N PHE A 9 -8.66 -4.78 4.51
CA PHE A 9 -7.83 -4.72 3.31
C PHE A 9 -7.79 -6.07 2.60
N GLN A 10 -8.28 -6.08 1.37
CA GLN A 10 -8.16 -7.22 0.48
C GLN A 10 -6.79 -7.17 -0.23
N PHE A 11 -6.25 -8.34 -0.55
CA PHE A 11 -4.97 -8.46 -1.26
C PHE A 11 -5.20 -9.18 -2.59
N SER A 12 -4.76 -8.56 -3.68
CA SER A 12 -4.68 -9.27 -4.96
C SER A 12 -3.44 -10.16 -5.02
N ASP A 13 -3.50 -11.26 -5.78
CA ASP A 13 -2.32 -12.12 -6.00
C ASP A 13 -1.16 -11.36 -6.65
N HIS A 14 -1.49 -10.40 -7.51
CA HIS A 14 -0.52 -9.49 -8.11
C HIS A 14 0.16 -8.63 -7.04
N ALA A 15 -0.61 -8.03 -6.12
CA ALA A 15 -0.06 -7.24 -5.02
C ALA A 15 0.89 -8.08 -4.16
N ILE A 16 0.51 -9.30 -3.77
CA ILE A 16 1.35 -10.17 -2.94
C ILE A 16 2.69 -10.44 -3.61
N LYS A 17 2.69 -10.77 -4.90
CA LYS A 17 3.93 -10.98 -5.68
C LYS A 17 4.79 -9.71 -5.70
N ARG A 18 4.19 -8.55 -5.91
CA ARG A 18 4.91 -7.25 -5.96
C ARG A 18 5.46 -6.85 -4.61
N ILE A 19 4.72 -7.09 -3.52
CA ILE A 19 5.15 -6.85 -2.14
C ILE A 19 6.39 -7.70 -1.84
N LYS A 20 6.34 -9.01 -2.15
CA LYS A 20 7.48 -9.92 -1.97
C LYS A 20 8.73 -9.42 -2.68
N GLN A 21 8.60 -9.01 -3.94
CA GLN A 21 9.71 -8.50 -4.76
C GLN A 21 10.25 -7.15 -4.27
N ARG A 22 9.37 -6.22 -3.90
CA ARG A 22 9.75 -4.83 -3.58
C ARG A 22 10.23 -4.63 -2.16
N LEU A 23 9.70 -5.40 -1.20
CA LEU A 23 10.11 -5.33 0.20
C LEU A 23 11.15 -6.40 0.58
N ASN A 24 11.64 -7.16 -0.40
CA ASN A 24 12.59 -8.26 -0.21
C ASN A 24 12.11 -9.29 0.83
N LEU A 25 10.83 -9.67 0.75
CA LEU A 25 10.18 -10.63 1.67
C LEU A 25 10.05 -12.01 1.02
N SER A 26 10.97 -12.37 0.13
CA SER A 26 11.01 -13.68 -0.51
C SER A 26 11.27 -14.76 0.54
N GLY A 27 10.30 -15.66 0.74
CA GLY A 27 10.40 -16.76 1.71
C GLY A 27 9.35 -16.73 2.82
N LYS A 28 8.65 -15.61 3.01
CA LYS A 28 7.56 -15.54 3.98
C LYS A 28 6.27 -16.20 3.48
N ASP A 29 5.58 -16.83 4.40
CA ASP A 29 4.22 -17.31 4.19
C ASP A 29 3.27 -16.15 3.91
N ILE A 30 2.20 -16.45 3.17
CA ILE A 30 1.22 -15.42 2.75
C ILE A 30 0.57 -14.77 3.96
N TRP A 31 0.31 -15.56 5.01
CA TRP A 31 -0.32 -15.07 6.23
C TRP A 31 0.59 -14.07 6.96
N GLU A 32 1.85 -14.42 7.22
CA GLU A 32 2.83 -13.52 7.84
C GLU A 32 3.05 -12.24 7.02
N LEU A 33 3.05 -12.36 5.69
CA LEU A 33 3.20 -11.21 4.81
C LEU A 33 2.02 -10.25 4.94
N LYS A 34 0.79 -10.77 5.05
CA LYS A 34 -0.41 -9.95 5.24
C LYS A 34 -0.36 -9.20 6.57
N GLU A 35 -0.03 -9.88 7.67
CA GLU A 35 0.14 -9.22 8.97
C GLU A 35 1.18 -8.10 8.91
N GLN A 36 2.35 -8.40 8.34
CA GLN A 36 3.41 -7.42 8.25
C GLN A 36 3.02 -6.20 7.40
N VAL A 37 2.26 -6.40 6.32
CA VAL A 37 1.77 -5.27 5.50
C VAL A 37 0.77 -4.42 6.30
N LEU A 38 -0.12 -5.04 7.07
CA LEU A 38 -1.06 -4.32 7.92
C LEU A 38 -0.33 -3.51 9.00
N ASP A 39 0.68 -4.10 9.64
CA ASP A 39 1.52 -3.39 10.60
C ASP A 39 2.25 -2.20 9.95
N LEU A 40 2.73 -2.35 8.71
CA LEU A 40 3.37 -1.25 7.98
C LEU A 40 2.38 -0.13 7.62
N ILE A 41 1.14 -0.49 7.31
CA ILE A 41 0.07 0.48 7.04
C ILE A 41 -0.29 1.23 8.32
N GLU A 42 -0.46 0.53 9.45
CA GLU A 42 -0.79 1.15 10.75
C GLU A 42 0.33 2.07 11.25
N ASN A 43 1.59 1.69 11.05
CA ASN A 43 2.75 2.49 11.43
C ASN A 43 3.16 3.53 10.38
N SER A 44 2.43 3.64 9.27
CA SER A 44 2.76 4.58 8.21
C SER A 44 2.57 6.02 8.67
N THR A 45 3.60 6.84 8.47
CA THR A 45 3.58 8.28 8.83
C THR A 45 3.19 9.17 7.67
N ARG A 46 3.14 8.63 6.43
CA ARG A 46 2.87 9.38 5.21
C ARG A 46 1.88 8.62 4.35
N CYS A 47 0.79 9.28 4.04
CA CYS A 47 -0.16 8.83 3.04
C CYS A 47 -0.62 10.02 2.21
N PHE A 48 -0.96 9.73 0.96
CA PHE A 48 -1.67 10.67 0.11
C PHE A 48 -2.75 9.91 -0.64
N GLU A 49 -3.76 10.62 -1.10
CA GLU A 49 -4.89 10.02 -1.77
C GLU A 49 -5.24 10.76 -3.04
N THR A 50 -5.82 10.02 -3.96
CA THR A 50 -6.51 10.51 -5.15
C THR A 50 -7.99 10.15 -5.04
N SER A 51 -8.78 10.45 -6.05
CA SER A 51 -10.22 10.21 -6.08
C SER A 51 -10.54 8.73 -5.97
N LYS A 52 -9.68 7.85 -6.51
CA LYS A 52 -9.94 6.40 -6.58
C LYS A 52 -8.96 5.57 -5.76
N THR A 53 -7.76 6.08 -5.48
CA THR A 53 -6.70 5.31 -4.83
C THR A 53 -6.11 6.01 -3.61
N ILE A 54 -5.72 5.21 -2.61
CA ILE A 54 -4.94 5.65 -1.45
C ILE A 54 -3.53 5.11 -1.64
N TYR A 55 -2.55 5.97 -1.41
CA TYR A 55 -1.14 5.64 -1.41
C TYR A 55 -0.62 5.73 0.03
N ILE A 56 -0.15 4.60 0.55
CA ILE A 56 0.36 4.51 1.93
C ILE A 56 1.84 4.20 1.88
N HIS A 57 2.67 5.03 2.51
CA HIS A 57 4.11 4.84 2.52
C HIS A 57 4.49 3.62 3.36
N THR A 58 5.42 2.81 2.86
CA THR A 58 5.82 1.56 3.53
C THR A 58 6.87 1.74 4.63
N GLY A 59 7.30 2.97 4.92
CA GLY A 59 8.42 3.27 5.83
C GLY A 59 9.80 2.91 5.25
N LYS A 60 9.87 2.15 4.15
CA LYS A 60 11.11 1.72 3.50
C LYS A 60 11.28 2.39 2.13
N GLY A 61 12.28 3.25 2.03
CA GLY A 61 12.59 3.98 0.79
C GLY A 61 11.41 4.82 0.31
N ASN A 62 11.27 5.02 -1.00
CA ASN A 62 10.15 5.76 -1.60
C ASN A 62 9.07 4.81 -2.13
N ILE A 63 8.74 3.76 -1.37
CA ILE A 63 7.79 2.72 -1.78
C ILE A 63 6.44 2.97 -1.13
N PHE A 64 5.38 2.86 -1.93
CA PHE A 64 4.00 3.05 -1.51
C PHE A 64 3.14 1.83 -1.84
N PHE A 65 2.22 1.50 -0.92
CA PHE A 65 1.10 0.62 -1.15
C PHE A 65 0.01 1.38 -1.90
N VAL A 66 -0.47 0.82 -3.00
CA VAL A 66 -1.56 1.38 -3.80
C VAL A 66 -2.84 0.63 -3.48
N ILE A 67 -3.81 1.32 -2.90
CA ILE A 67 -5.05 0.75 -2.40
C ILE A 67 -6.23 1.36 -3.15
N ASN A 68 -7.15 0.54 -3.65
CA ASN A 68 -8.40 1.02 -4.20
C ASN A 68 -9.34 1.44 -3.06
N LYS A 69 -9.88 2.67 -3.10
CA LYS A 69 -10.80 3.19 -2.08
C LYS A 69 -12.11 2.40 -1.99
N ILE A 70 -12.65 2.00 -3.13
CA ILE A 70 -14.00 1.40 -3.22
C ILE A 70 -14.00 0.01 -2.56
N ASN A 71 -13.01 -0.82 -2.92
CA ASN A 71 -12.97 -2.22 -2.50
C ASN A 71 -11.99 -2.47 -1.35
N LYS A 72 -11.31 -1.42 -0.85
CA LYS A 72 -10.18 -1.52 0.09
C LYS A 72 -9.15 -2.57 -0.36
N LEU A 73 -8.93 -2.68 -1.66
CA LEU A 73 -8.08 -3.70 -2.27
C LEU A 73 -6.68 -3.14 -2.51
N ILE A 74 -5.67 -3.78 -1.92
CA ILE A 74 -4.27 -3.50 -2.24
C ILE A 74 -4.00 -4.06 -3.64
N ILE A 75 -3.79 -3.14 -4.59
CA ILE A 75 -3.59 -3.43 -6.00
C ILE A 75 -2.14 -3.80 -6.26
N THR A 76 -1.21 -2.99 -5.74
CA THR A 76 0.22 -3.16 -6.00
C THR A 76 1.07 -2.39 -4.99
N THR A 77 2.38 -2.60 -5.09
CA THR A 77 3.40 -1.87 -4.34
C THR A 77 4.40 -1.33 -5.34
N THR A 78 4.59 -0.01 -5.33
CA THR A 78 5.42 0.68 -6.33
C THR A 78 6.25 1.78 -5.69
N PRO A 79 7.51 1.96 -6.13
CA PRO A 79 8.23 3.17 -5.82
C PRO A 79 7.59 4.35 -6.54
N ILE A 80 7.47 5.48 -5.85
CA ILE A 80 6.95 6.74 -6.40
C ILE A 80 7.97 7.83 -6.06
N SER A 81 8.41 8.58 -7.06
CA SER A 81 9.26 9.76 -6.83
C SER A 81 8.39 10.94 -6.38
N ALA A 82 8.99 11.90 -5.66
CA ALA A 82 8.26 13.09 -5.19
C ALA A 82 7.60 13.88 -6.34
N GLN A 83 8.24 13.95 -7.52
CA GLN A 83 7.66 14.56 -8.70
C GLN A 83 6.39 13.83 -9.16
N LYS A 84 6.41 12.49 -9.16
CA LYS A 84 5.26 11.69 -9.57
C LYS A 84 4.12 11.73 -8.55
N GLU A 85 4.45 11.82 -7.26
CA GLU A 85 3.48 12.05 -6.19
C GLU A 85 2.73 13.38 -6.40
N LEU A 86 3.46 14.47 -6.63
CA LEU A 86 2.86 15.77 -6.93
C LEU A 86 1.98 15.73 -8.19
N GLU A 87 2.48 15.08 -9.26
CA GLU A 87 1.73 14.90 -10.51
C GLU A 87 0.39 14.17 -10.26
N LEU A 88 0.41 13.07 -9.52
CA LEU A 88 -0.79 12.27 -9.21
C LEU A 88 -1.82 13.05 -8.40
N VAL A 89 -1.38 13.81 -7.40
CA VAL A 89 -2.27 14.65 -6.58
C VAL A 89 -2.83 15.81 -7.41
N SER A 90 -1.99 16.42 -8.25
CA SER A 90 -2.40 17.56 -9.08
C SER A 90 -3.36 17.16 -10.19
N TYR A 91 -3.17 16.02 -10.85
CA TYR A 91 -4.03 15.60 -11.97
C TYR A 91 -5.43 15.18 -11.51
N ASP A 92 -5.55 14.72 -10.27
CA ASP A 92 -6.82 14.29 -9.69
C ASP A 92 -7.71 15.45 -9.22
N SER A 93 -7.13 16.63 -9.02
CA SER A 93 -7.84 17.82 -8.54
C SER A 93 -8.40 18.72 -9.65
N TRP A 94 -8.35 18.27 -10.91
CA TRP A 94 -8.89 18.96 -12.09
C TRP A 94 -10.10 18.25 -12.69
#